data_AF-A0AAD7RBZ8-F1
#
_entry.id   AF-A0AAD7RBZ8-F1
#
_cell.length_a   1.000
_cell.length_b   1.000
_cell.length_c   1.000
_cell.angle_alpha   90.00
_cell.angle_beta   90.00
_cell.angle_gamma   90.00
#
_symmetry.space_group_name_H-M   'P 1'
#
loop_
_entity.id
_entity.type
_entity.pdbx_description
1 polymer ?
#
loop_
_entity_poly.entity_id
_entity_poly.type
_entity_poly.pdbx_seq_one_letter_code
_entity_poly.pdbx_strand_id
1 'polypeptide(L)'
;MVQCCVPCCSNRNDVNKTVSYYRFPPDDKEKRRWLKFIREEEDFTTLTGSTCFPLPFCGHSTSRSPLIIAKLQFFLAISRTFSPFLTNYQTDEPVLPFLAKDLSELLKSLLQRFIKGELLQDATPLKLTKIDVAHETNRVSYRNVDIGMALSKSYPELSKFSQSLLLLSHGQATVERGFSINKEVETCNILEKSVEALRLICDKVCVCGGVLKVPLTKELMASVASARSQYRIYLEDERKKKQSATQGLKRKAVQEEMEDLKTKRLVLTEVCHSLQRDADQLAEQAEGKSGSLMAQLITKSNSLRRRCKEKQNELAQTETLLDSKSNMLRHMS
;
A
#
# COMPACT_ATOMS: atom_id res chain seq x y z
N MET A 1 2.35 15.08 20.34
CA MET A 1 3.61 14.93 21.09
C MET A 1 4.38 13.78 20.48
N VAL A 2 5.59 14.01 19.98
CA VAL A 2 6.38 12.98 19.30
C VAL A 2 7.13 12.17 20.36
N GLN A 3 6.64 10.97 20.68
CA GLN A 3 7.40 9.99 21.46
C GLN A 3 8.48 9.39 20.56
N CYS A 4 9.73 9.41 21.02
CA CYS A 4 10.79 8.62 20.40
C CYS A 4 10.47 7.13 20.58
N CYS A 5 10.32 6.39 19.48
CA CYS A 5 9.85 5.01 19.42
C CYS A 5 10.91 3.95 19.79
N VAL A 6 12.02 4.32 20.44
CA VAL A 6 13.11 3.41 20.81
C VAL A 6 13.10 3.15 22.33
N PRO A 7 12.98 1.89 22.78
CA PRO A 7 13.13 1.52 24.19
C PRO A 7 14.52 1.93 24.72
N CYS A 8 14.57 2.52 25.92
CA CYS A 8 15.79 3.00 26.62
C CYS A 8 16.47 4.27 26.06
N CYS A 9 15.77 5.09 25.25
CA CYS A 9 16.29 6.40 24.87
C CYS A 9 16.27 7.40 26.05
N SER A 10 17.43 7.89 26.47
CA SER A 10 17.60 8.89 27.54
C SER A 10 17.08 10.29 27.19
N ASN A 11 16.69 10.49 25.92
CA ASN A 11 16.13 11.74 25.41
C ASN A 11 14.58 11.78 25.51
N ARG A 12 13.99 10.91 26.34
CA ARG A 12 12.59 11.02 26.73
C ARG A 12 12.42 12.29 27.56
N ASN A 13 11.46 13.13 27.17
CA ASN A 13 11.13 14.41 27.82
C ASN A 13 10.86 14.33 29.33
N ASP A 14 10.76 13.13 29.90
CA ASP A 14 10.34 12.88 31.27
C ASP A 14 11.51 12.82 32.28
N VAL A 15 12.77 12.97 31.84
CA VAL A 15 13.94 12.68 32.72
C VAL A 15 14.75 13.93 33.14
N ASN A 16 14.53 15.12 32.56
CA ASN A 16 15.20 16.33 33.07
C ASN A 16 14.40 17.62 32.83
N LYS A 17 14.11 18.36 33.91
CA LYS A 17 13.16 19.48 33.94
C LYS A 17 13.70 20.84 33.46
N THR A 18 14.96 20.94 33.04
CA THR A 18 15.51 22.20 32.51
C THR A 18 15.47 22.19 30.99
N VAL A 19 14.30 22.57 30.46
CA VAL A 19 14.14 22.90 29.05
C VAL A 19 14.86 24.23 28.77
N SER A 20 16.06 24.17 28.20
CA SER A 20 16.70 25.35 27.59
C SER A 20 16.14 25.51 26.17
N TYR A 21 15.42 26.59 25.92
CA TYR A 21 14.91 26.95 24.60
C TYR A 21 15.97 27.59 23.68
N TYR A 22 17.21 27.77 24.15
CA TYR A 22 18.27 28.36 23.34
C TYR A 22 19.12 27.30 22.64
N ARG A 23 19.22 27.47 21.31
CA ARG A 23 19.90 26.54 20.38
C ARG A 23 21.43 26.68 20.34
N PHE A 24 22.02 27.56 21.17
CA PHE A 24 23.46 27.76 21.28
C PHE A 24 23.99 27.35 22.65
N PRO A 25 25.24 26.84 22.74
CA PRO A 25 25.86 26.52 24.03
C PRO A 25 25.84 27.75 24.97
N PRO A 26 25.59 27.55 26.27
CA PRO A 26 25.57 28.63 27.25
C PRO A 26 26.97 29.21 27.52
N ASP A 27 28.03 28.47 27.17
CA ASP A 27 29.40 28.96 27.27
C ASP A 27 29.72 29.96 26.17
N ASP A 28 30.16 31.14 26.60
CA ASP A 28 30.30 32.34 25.74
C ASP A 28 31.52 32.24 24.81
N LYS A 29 32.47 31.36 25.14
CA LYS A 29 33.63 31.02 24.31
C LYS A 29 33.25 30.05 23.19
N GLU A 30 32.49 28.99 23.50
CA GLU A 30 31.92 28.11 22.48
C GLU A 30 30.93 28.83 21.56
N LYS A 31 30.07 29.70 22.10
CA LYS A 31 29.14 30.51 21.31
C LYS A 31 29.87 31.40 20.30
N ARG A 32 30.95 32.08 20.72
CA ARG A 32 31.79 32.88 19.79
C ARG A 32 32.46 32.01 18.72
N ARG A 33 32.89 30.80 19.07
CA ARG A 33 33.47 29.84 18.12
C ARG A 33 32.45 29.38 17.07
N TRP A 34 31.21 29.12 17.49
CA TRP A 34 30.09 28.81 16.59
C TRP A 34 29.66 30.00 15.71
N LEU A 35 29.72 31.22 16.23
CA LEU A 35 29.39 32.42 15.46
C LEU A 35 30.40 32.73 14.36
N LYS A 36 31.69 32.41 14.57
CA LYS A 36 32.73 32.49 13.51
C LYS A 36 32.48 31.50 12.37
N PHE A 37 32.01 30.30 12.70
CA PHE A 37 31.60 29.30 11.71
C PHE A 37 30.40 29.76 10.87
N ILE A 38 29.40 30.39 11.49
CA ILE A 38 28.21 30.92 10.80
C ILE A 38 28.55 32.12 9.90
N ARG A 39 29.60 32.88 10.23
CA ARG A 39 30.11 34.02 9.45
C ARG A 39 31.10 33.63 8.34
N GLU A 40 31.29 32.32 8.11
CA GLU A 40 32.20 31.78 7.08
C GLU A 40 33.68 32.21 7.23
N GLU A 41 34.15 32.53 8.45
CA GLU A 41 35.57 32.90 8.68
C GLU A 41 36.52 31.68 8.61
N GLU A 42 36.05 30.47 8.92
CA GLU A 42 36.81 29.21 8.78
C GLU A 42 35.90 28.01 8.46
N ASP A 43 36.41 27.05 7.69
CA ASP A 43 35.72 25.80 7.34
C ASP A 43 35.53 24.87 8.56
N PHE A 44 34.36 24.21 8.63
CA PHE A 44 33.94 23.35 9.76
C PHE A 44 35.00 22.32 10.17
N THR A 45 35.55 21.65 9.16
CA THR A 45 36.51 20.54 9.30
C THR A 45 37.84 21.04 9.88
N THR A 46 38.24 22.26 9.52
CA THR A 46 39.48 22.91 9.93
C THR A 46 39.38 23.41 11.38
N LEU A 47 38.22 23.95 11.76
CA LEU A 47 37.97 24.53 13.09
C LEU A 47 37.76 23.47 14.20
N THR A 48 37.19 22.32 13.85
CA THR A 48 36.78 21.27 14.81
C THR A 48 37.62 20.00 14.72
N GLY A 49 38.43 19.84 13.67
CA GLY A 49 39.15 18.59 13.39
C GLY A 49 38.24 17.39 13.10
N SER A 50 36.92 17.62 12.99
CA SER A 50 35.90 16.58 12.82
C SER A 50 35.23 16.70 11.45
N THR A 51 35.08 15.57 10.76
CA THR A 51 34.25 15.49 9.54
C THR A 51 32.76 15.28 9.86
N CYS A 52 32.39 15.19 11.15
CA CYS A 52 31.04 14.97 11.64
C CYS A 52 30.56 16.17 12.50
N PHE A 53 29.37 16.67 12.20
CA PHE A 53 28.73 17.80 12.89
C PHE A 53 28.39 17.48 14.35
N PRO A 54 28.55 18.39 15.34
CA PRO A 54 28.43 18.05 16.75
C PRO A 54 27.05 18.48 17.26
N LEU A 55 26.11 17.55 17.22
CA LEU A 55 25.11 17.38 18.27
C LEU A 55 25.01 15.87 18.52
N PRO A 56 24.80 15.39 19.76
CA PRO A 56 24.52 13.98 20.01
C PRO A 56 23.08 13.67 19.56
N PHE A 57 22.78 13.88 18.28
CA PHE A 57 21.69 13.16 17.64
C PHE A 57 22.10 11.71 17.65
N CYS A 58 21.30 10.86 18.31
CA CYS A 58 21.34 9.40 18.25
C CYS A 58 22.00 8.90 16.96
N GLY A 59 23.27 8.50 17.04
CA GLY A 59 24.13 8.17 15.90
C GLY A 59 23.77 6.85 15.21
N HIS A 60 22.63 6.25 15.53
CA HIS A 60 22.28 4.89 15.11
C HIS A 60 21.56 4.81 13.76
N SER A 61 21.07 5.92 13.18
CA SER A 61 20.32 5.88 11.92
C SER A 61 20.79 6.84 10.82
N THR A 62 21.56 7.89 11.14
CA THR A 62 21.99 8.90 10.15
C THR A 62 23.35 8.61 9.50
N SER A 63 24.22 7.83 10.14
CA SER A 63 25.58 7.52 9.65
C SER A 63 25.65 6.48 8.53
N ARG A 64 24.54 5.77 8.25
CA ARG A 64 24.50 4.69 7.23
C ARG A 64 23.78 5.07 5.94
N SER A 65 23.23 6.28 5.83
CA SER A 65 22.53 6.68 4.60
C SER A 65 23.54 7.23 3.59
N PRO A 66 23.73 6.59 2.42
CA PRO A 66 24.63 7.07 1.37
C PRO A 66 24.24 8.46 0.82
N LEU A 67 23.06 8.98 1.21
CA LEU A 67 22.49 10.25 0.74
C LEU A 67 22.47 11.34 1.82
N ILE A 68 23.11 11.13 2.99
CA ILE A 68 23.04 12.08 4.10
C ILE A 68 23.66 13.44 3.75
N ILE A 69 24.81 13.43 3.06
CA ILE A 69 25.49 14.64 2.60
C ILE A 69 24.57 15.43 1.67
N ALA A 70 23.87 14.73 0.77
CA ALA A 70 22.94 15.38 -0.14
C ALA A 70 21.76 16.03 0.59
N LYS A 71 21.15 15.32 1.55
CA LYS A 71 20.09 15.90 2.40
C LYS A 71 20.58 17.15 3.14
N LEU A 72 21.78 17.11 3.72
CA LEU A 72 22.36 18.25 4.42
C LEU A 72 22.60 19.44 3.49
N GLN A 73 23.09 19.20 2.28
CA GLN A 73 23.28 20.26 1.28
C GLN A 73 21.94 20.88 0.83
N PHE A 74 20.86 20.08 0.70
CA PHE A 74 19.52 20.59 0.44
C PHE A 74 19.02 21.47 1.60
N PHE A 75 19.13 20.98 2.83
CA PHE A 75 18.74 21.73 4.02
C PHE A 75 19.52 23.03 4.16
N LEU A 76 20.83 23.00 3.85
CA LEU A 76 21.67 24.20 3.84
C LEU A 76 21.23 25.20 2.77
N ALA A 77 20.83 24.73 1.59
CA ALA A 77 20.27 25.58 0.55
C ALA A 77 18.94 26.24 0.97
N ILE A 78 18.09 25.51 1.69
CA ILE A 78 16.86 26.09 2.27
C ILE A 78 17.22 27.09 3.36
N SER A 79 18.09 26.74 4.32
CA SER A 79 18.42 27.61 5.44
C SER A 79 19.01 28.94 4.97
N ARG A 80 19.85 28.94 3.93
CA ARG A 80 20.36 30.16 3.28
C ARG A 80 19.26 31.09 2.75
N THR A 81 18.11 30.54 2.36
CA THR A 81 16.95 31.35 1.92
C THR A 81 16.27 32.04 3.10
N PHE A 82 16.30 31.42 4.29
CA PHE A 82 15.73 32.00 5.51
C PHE A 82 16.70 32.96 6.22
N SER A 83 18.02 32.82 6.04
CA SER A 83 19.01 33.61 6.79
C SER A 83 18.79 35.13 6.73
N PRO A 84 18.58 35.77 5.55
CA PRO A 84 18.38 37.22 5.48
C PRO A 84 17.14 37.67 6.25
N PHE A 85 16.04 36.91 6.11
CA PHE A 85 14.80 37.18 6.85
C PHE A 85 15.02 37.03 8.36
N LEU A 86 15.60 35.93 8.82
CA LEU A 86 15.85 35.73 10.25
C LEU A 86 16.79 36.79 10.82
N THR A 87 17.82 37.20 10.08
CA THR A 87 18.76 38.23 10.53
C THR A 87 18.08 39.58 10.70
N ASN A 88 17.18 39.95 9.79
CA ASN A 88 16.48 41.23 9.83
C ASN A 88 15.41 41.29 10.92
N TYR A 89 14.77 40.17 11.26
CA TYR A 89 13.67 40.11 12.23
C TYR A 89 14.08 39.58 13.62
N GLN A 90 15.37 39.33 13.84
CA GLN A 90 15.95 38.98 15.15
C GLN A 90 16.82 40.14 15.68
N THR A 91 16.36 41.38 15.50
CA THR A 91 16.98 42.60 16.01
C THR A 91 15.95 43.43 16.77
N ASP A 92 16.40 44.37 17.61
CA ASP A 92 15.52 45.30 18.35
C ASP A 92 15.03 46.47 17.48
N GLU A 93 15.29 46.44 16.18
CA GLU A 93 14.85 47.48 15.25
C GLU A 93 13.35 47.35 14.93
N PRO A 94 12.62 48.46 14.70
CA PRO A 94 11.18 48.45 14.46
C PRO A 94 10.83 48.00 13.03
N VAL A 95 11.20 46.78 12.66
CA VAL A 95 11.05 46.21 11.30
C VAL A 95 9.67 45.61 11.01
N LEU A 96 8.78 45.55 12.00
CA LEU A 96 7.43 44.99 11.89
C LEU A 96 6.60 45.51 10.69
N PRO A 97 6.66 46.80 10.30
CA PRO A 97 5.92 47.30 9.13
C PRO A 97 6.28 46.62 7.81
N PHE A 98 7.47 46.02 7.70
CA PHE A 98 7.95 45.34 6.49
C PHE A 98 7.63 43.83 6.48
N LEU A 99 7.15 43.27 7.60
CA LEU A 99 7.01 41.82 7.80
C LEU A 99 6.19 41.14 6.72
N ALA A 100 5.03 41.69 6.38
CA ALA A 100 4.13 41.08 5.39
C ALA A 100 4.76 41.01 3.99
N LYS A 101 5.52 42.05 3.62
CA LYS A 101 6.23 42.13 2.34
C LYS A 101 7.36 41.11 2.32
N ASP A 102 8.21 41.11 3.33
CA ASP A 102 9.39 40.25 3.38
C ASP A 102 9.03 38.77 3.53
N LEU A 103 7.95 38.45 4.25
CA LEU A 103 7.42 37.10 4.34
C LEU A 103 6.88 36.62 2.99
N SER A 104 6.26 37.52 2.22
CA SER A 104 5.78 37.20 0.87
C SER A 104 6.94 36.93 -0.08
N GLU A 105 8.02 37.71 -0.01
CA GLU A 105 9.23 37.50 -0.80
C GLU A 105 9.96 36.20 -0.41
N LEU A 106 10.02 35.89 0.88
CA LEU A 106 10.54 34.60 1.37
C LEU A 106 9.72 33.43 0.83
N LEU A 107 8.39 33.53 0.89
CA LEU A 107 7.49 32.48 0.38
C LEU A 107 7.62 32.30 -1.13
N LYS A 108 7.69 33.39 -1.91
CA LYS A 108 7.99 33.34 -3.35
C LYS A 108 9.31 32.64 -3.63
N SER A 109 10.34 32.95 -2.85
CA SER A 109 11.69 32.38 -2.99
C SER A 109 11.74 30.88 -2.72
N LEU A 110 10.83 30.36 -1.90
CA LEU A 110 10.66 28.93 -1.66
C LEU A 110 9.82 28.25 -2.75
N LEU A 111 8.71 28.87 -3.15
CA LEU A 111 7.79 28.32 -4.15
C LEU A 111 8.41 28.25 -5.54
N GLN A 112 9.22 29.24 -5.94
CA GLN A 112 9.88 29.26 -7.26
C GLN A 112 10.79 28.06 -7.53
N ARG A 113 11.18 27.32 -6.49
CA ARG A 113 12.01 26.12 -6.62
C ARG A 113 11.28 24.97 -7.31
N PHE A 114 9.96 24.93 -7.23
CA PHE A 114 9.14 23.84 -7.80
C PHE A 114 7.85 24.31 -8.49
N ILE A 115 7.49 25.59 -8.42
CA ILE A 115 6.33 26.21 -9.09
C ILE A 115 6.78 27.11 -10.23
N LYS A 116 6.05 27.09 -11.35
CA LYS A 116 6.34 27.93 -12.52
C LYS A 116 6.37 29.41 -12.15
N GLY A 117 7.43 30.11 -12.57
CA GLY A 117 7.61 31.53 -12.30
C GLY A 117 6.47 32.41 -12.79
N GLU A 118 5.81 32.05 -13.91
CA GLU A 118 4.63 32.73 -14.45
C GLU A 118 3.47 32.85 -13.44
N LEU A 119 3.33 31.89 -12.53
CA LEU A 119 2.28 31.90 -11.51
C LEU A 119 2.64 32.76 -10.29
N LEU A 120 3.93 33.04 -10.11
CA LEU A 120 4.49 33.78 -8.98
C LEU A 120 4.74 35.25 -9.33
N GLN A 121 4.95 35.56 -10.62
CA GLN A 121 5.00 36.93 -11.13
C GLN A 121 3.69 37.65 -10.81
N ASP A 122 3.79 38.81 -10.17
CA ASP A 122 2.67 39.66 -9.74
C ASP A 122 1.66 38.99 -8.79
N ALA A 123 2.04 37.89 -8.14
CA ALA A 123 1.17 37.23 -7.17
C ALA A 123 1.06 38.05 -5.88
N THR A 124 -0.17 38.41 -5.52
CA THR A 124 -0.49 39.03 -4.23
C THR A 124 -0.26 38.05 -3.07
N PRO A 125 -0.01 38.52 -1.84
CA PRO A 125 0.18 37.64 -0.68
C PRO A 125 -0.97 36.63 -0.48
N LEU A 126 -2.21 37.08 -0.68
CA LEU A 126 -3.39 36.20 -0.63
C LEU A 126 -3.40 35.16 -1.74
N LYS A 127 -2.98 35.52 -2.96
CA LYS A 127 -2.90 34.57 -4.08
C LYS A 127 -1.83 33.52 -3.82
N LEU A 128 -0.67 33.90 -3.26
CA LEU A 128 0.41 32.96 -2.90
C LEU A 128 -0.06 31.88 -1.94
N THR A 129 -0.87 32.22 -0.94
CA THR A 129 -1.41 31.24 0.03
C THR A 129 -2.42 30.25 -0.57
N LYS A 130 -3.00 30.58 -1.73
CA LYS A 130 -4.03 29.78 -2.41
C LYS A 130 -3.51 29.01 -3.61
N ILE A 131 -2.20 29.08 -3.91
CA ILE A 131 -1.61 28.31 -5.00
C ILE A 131 -1.71 26.82 -4.64
N ASP A 132 -2.37 26.06 -5.50
CA ASP A 132 -2.37 24.60 -5.37
C ASP A 132 -1.01 24.04 -5.83
N VAL A 133 -0.22 23.64 -4.84
CA VAL A 133 1.11 23.04 -5.00
C VAL A 133 1.02 21.57 -5.47
N ALA A 134 -0.15 20.95 -5.33
CA ALA A 134 -0.40 19.58 -5.76
C ALA A 134 -0.67 19.46 -7.27
N HIS A 135 -1.20 20.53 -7.88
CA HIS A 135 -1.63 20.51 -9.27
C HIS A 135 -0.46 20.46 -10.25
N GLU A 136 -0.41 19.43 -11.10
CA GLU A 136 0.72 19.15 -11.99
C GLU A 136 1.02 20.29 -12.97
N THR A 137 0.00 21.00 -13.46
CA THR A 137 0.20 22.10 -14.42
C THR A 137 0.92 23.30 -13.82
N ASN A 138 0.92 23.44 -12.48
CA ASN A 138 1.53 24.56 -11.77
C ASN A 138 3.02 24.32 -11.49
N ARG A 139 3.48 23.07 -11.58
CA ARG A 139 4.84 22.67 -11.25
C ARG A 139 5.80 22.93 -12.40
N VAL A 140 7.05 23.22 -12.07
CA VAL A 140 8.13 23.21 -13.07
C VAL A 140 8.42 21.77 -13.50
N SER A 141 8.94 21.59 -14.70
CA SER A 141 9.43 20.28 -15.15
C SER A 141 10.49 19.76 -14.19
N TYR A 142 10.58 18.43 -14.03
CA TYR A 142 11.55 17.76 -13.15
C TYR A 142 12.99 18.23 -13.38
N ARG A 143 13.36 18.55 -14.62
CA ARG A 143 14.72 19.04 -14.94
C ARG A 143 15.04 20.41 -14.35
N ASN A 144 14.00 21.20 -14.07
CA ASN A 144 14.10 22.61 -13.68
C ASN A 144 13.79 22.83 -12.19
N VAL A 145 13.59 21.76 -11.41
CA VAL A 145 13.40 21.88 -9.96
C VAL A 145 14.72 22.31 -9.30
N ASP A 146 14.69 23.41 -8.56
CA ASP A 146 15.85 23.92 -7.85
C ASP A 146 16.03 23.22 -6.50
N ILE A 147 17.07 22.39 -6.42
CA ILE A 147 17.48 21.69 -5.20
C ILE A 147 18.73 22.33 -4.55
N GLY A 148 19.22 23.45 -5.10
CA GLY A 148 20.41 24.16 -4.63
C GLY A 148 21.69 23.81 -5.39
N MET A 149 22.50 24.84 -5.64
CA MET A 149 23.72 24.77 -6.47
C MET A 149 24.79 23.79 -5.96
N ALA A 150 24.91 23.62 -4.65
CA ALA A 150 25.91 22.70 -4.08
C ALA A 150 25.56 21.22 -4.39
N LEU A 151 24.26 20.89 -4.39
CA LEU A 151 23.78 19.55 -4.72
C LEU A 151 23.92 19.21 -6.19
N SER A 152 23.54 20.15 -7.06
CA SER A 152 23.61 19.95 -8.51
C SER A 152 25.04 19.78 -9.01
N LYS A 153 26.02 20.44 -8.37
CA LYS A 153 27.46 20.31 -8.69
C LYS A 153 28.10 19.04 -8.12
N SER A 154 27.86 18.73 -6.85
CA SER A 154 28.55 17.62 -6.19
C SER A 154 27.95 16.25 -6.52
N TYR A 155 26.66 16.16 -6.87
CA TYR A 155 25.99 14.88 -7.15
C TYR A 155 24.95 15.02 -8.28
N PRO A 156 25.36 15.13 -9.56
CA PRO A 156 24.46 15.42 -10.68
C PRO A 156 23.42 14.32 -10.95
N GLU A 157 23.77 13.05 -10.81
CA GLU A 157 22.82 11.93 -10.99
C GLU A 157 21.82 11.83 -9.82
N LEU A 158 22.30 12.06 -8.60
CA LEU A 158 21.43 12.14 -7.42
C LEU A 158 20.53 13.37 -7.47
N SER A 159 21.00 14.47 -8.06
CA SER A 159 20.22 15.68 -8.31
C SER A 159 19.03 15.35 -9.20
N LYS A 160 19.26 14.73 -10.37
CA LYS A 160 18.18 14.29 -11.28
C LYS A 160 17.20 13.33 -10.59
N PHE A 161 17.71 12.36 -9.84
CA PHE A 161 16.87 11.43 -9.07
C PHE A 161 16.04 12.15 -8.01
N SER A 162 16.64 13.08 -7.26
CA SER A 162 15.98 13.84 -6.21
C SER A 162 14.95 14.82 -6.76
N GLN A 163 15.20 15.41 -7.93
CA GLN A 163 14.24 16.24 -8.64
C GLN A 163 13.00 15.45 -9.07
N SER A 164 13.20 14.23 -9.61
CA SER A 164 12.10 13.31 -9.92
C SER A 164 11.39 12.85 -8.66
N LEU A 165 12.14 12.56 -7.59
CA LEU A 165 11.61 12.16 -6.30
C LEU A 165 10.74 13.27 -5.73
N LEU A 166 11.23 14.51 -5.54
CA LEU A 166 10.48 15.61 -4.94
C LEU A 166 9.17 15.99 -5.68
N LEU A 167 8.99 15.54 -6.92
CA LEU A 167 7.76 15.68 -7.69
C LEU A 167 6.79 14.49 -7.56
N LEU A 168 7.28 13.30 -7.17
CA LEU A 168 6.41 12.21 -6.74
C LEU A 168 5.65 12.67 -5.49
N SER A 169 4.34 12.42 -5.43
CA SER A 169 3.55 12.82 -4.26
C SER A 169 4.02 12.06 -3.02
N HIS A 170 4.82 12.69 -2.16
CA HIS A 170 5.38 12.08 -0.95
C HIS A 170 4.46 12.13 0.26
N GLY A 171 3.16 11.95 0.06
CA GLY A 171 2.22 12.06 1.16
C GLY A 171 1.04 11.12 1.05
N GLN A 172 0.76 10.44 2.17
CA GLN A 172 -0.60 10.08 2.55
C GLN A 172 -1.54 11.28 2.44
N ALA A 173 -1.07 12.54 2.51
CA ALA A 173 -1.87 13.75 2.35
C ALA A 173 -2.79 13.80 1.10
N THR A 174 -2.40 13.24 -0.05
CA THR A 174 -3.32 13.17 -1.22
C THR A 174 -4.41 12.12 -1.00
N VAL A 175 -4.05 10.98 -0.40
CA VAL A 175 -4.97 9.89 -0.04
C VAL A 175 -5.87 10.30 1.13
N GLU A 176 -5.36 11.00 2.13
CA GLU A 176 -6.04 11.59 3.29
C GLU A 176 -6.91 12.78 2.91
N ARG A 177 -6.49 13.59 1.93
CA ARG A 177 -7.39 14.57 1.30
C ARG A 177 -8.50 13.84 0.55
N GLY A 178 -8.18 12.75 -0.15
CA GLY A 178 -9.16 11.81 -0.69
C GLY A 178 -10.13 11.31 0.36
N PHE A 179 -9.65 10.83 1.52
CA PHE A 179 -10.49 10.39 2.64
C PHE A 179 -11.32 11.52 3.25
N SER A 180 -10.75 12.72 3.41
CA SER A 180 -11.47 13.89 3.93
C SER A 180 -12.55 14.39 2.97
N ILE A 181 -12.32 14.30 1.65
CA ILE A 181 -13.33 14.61 0.64
C ILE A 181 -14.37 13.47 0.56
N ASN A 182 -13.92 12.22 0.69
CA ASN A 182 -14.80 11.05 0.72
C ASN A 182 -15.67 11.04 1.97
N LYS A 183 -15.26 11.68 3.08
CA LYS A 183 -16.08 11.82 4.29
C LYS A 183 -17.43 12.49 4.02
N GLU A 184 -17.52 13.37 3.01
CA GLU A 184 -18.79 13.98 2.59
C GLU A 184 -19.69 13.02 1.81
N VAL A 185 -19.11 11.97 1.23
CA VAL A 185 -19.77 10.92 0.42
C VAL A 185 -20.00 9.64 1.25
N GLU A 186 -19.24 9.47 2.33
CA GLU A 186 -19.24 8.33 3.22
C GLU A 186 -20.54 8.30 4.03
N THR A 187 -21.50 7.54 3.51
CA THR A 187 -22.76 7.22 4.18
C THR A 187 -22.77 5.73 4.51
N CYS A 188 -23.49 5.35 5.57
CA CYS A 188 -23.64 3.94 5.91
C CYS A 188 -24.35 3.20 4.76
N ASN A 189 -23.96 1.96 4.50
CA ASN A 189 -24.65 1.04 3.58
C ASN A 189 -24.54 1.38 2.07
N ILE A 190 -23.40 1.92 1.64
CA ILE A 190 -23.05 2.10 0.21
C ILE A 190 -22.06 1.04 -0.26
N LEU A 191 -22.25 0.56 -1.50
CA LEU A 191 -21.32 -0.35 -2.17
C LEU A 191 -20.16 0.43 -2.81
N GLU A 192 -19.02 -0.24 -2.98
CA GLU A 192 -17.80 0.32 -3.60
C GLU A 192 -18.09 1.07 -4.91
N LYS A 193 -18.83 0.44 -5.84
CA LYS A 193 -19.21 1.07 -7.12
C LYS A 193 -20.03 2.35 -6.94
N SER A 194 -20.84 2.44 -5.90
CA SER A 194 -21.62 3.63 -5.58
C SER A 194 -20.73 4.75 -5.03
N VAL A 195 -19.70 4.41 -4.24
CA VAL A 195 -18.69 5.37 -3.75
C VAL A 195 -17.92 5.97 -4.93
N GLU A 196 -17.44 5.12 -5.85
CA GLU A 196 -16.73 5.56 -7.06
C GLU A 196 -17.60 6.49 -7.92
N ALA A 197 -18.85 6.11 -8.17
CA ALA A 197 -19.78 6.91 -8.96
C ALA A 197 -20.07 8.27 -8.31
N LEU A 198 -20.31 8.30 -6.99
CA LEU A 198 -20.53 9.55 -6.26
C LEU A 198 -19.28 10.44 -6.30
N ARG A 199 -18.08 9.86 -6.23
CA ARG A 199 -16.83 10.62 -6.33
C ARG A 199 -16.70 11.31 -7.68
N LEU A 200 -16.97 10.60 -8.77
CA LEU A 200 -16.97 11.17 -10.12
C LEU A 200 -17.96 12.32 -10.26
N ILE A 201 -19.13 12.21 -9.63
CA ILE A 201 -20.14 13.27 -9.61
C ILE A 201 -19.61 14.49 -8.84
N CYS A 202 -19.08 14.30 -7.63
CA CYS A 202 -18.51 15.38 -6.81
C CYS A 202 -17.39 16.11 -7.55
N ASP A 203 -16.47 15.38 -8.17
CA ASP A 203 -15.37 15.97 -8.94
C ASP A 203 -15.89 16.80 -10.12
N LYS A 204 -16.91 16.31 -10.83
CA LYS A 204 -17.53 17.08 -11.91
C LYS A 204 -18.20 18.35 -11.42
N VAL A 205 -18.91 18.29 -10.29
CA VAL A 205 -19.56 19.45 -9.65
C VAL A 205 -18.51 20.48 -9.22
N CYS A 206 -17.39 20.03 -8.64
CA CYS A 206 -16.27 20.89 -8.25
C CYS A 206 -15.67 21.61 -9.46
N VAL A 207 -15.42 20.91 -10.56
CA VAL A 207 -14.91 21.50 -11.82
C VAL A 207 -15.88 22.53 -12.39
N CYS A 208 -17.19 22.30 -12.30
CA CYS A 208 -18.20 23.26 -12.73
C CYS A 208 -18.33 24.47 -11.79
N GLY A 209 -17.68 24.47 -10.63
CA GLY A 209 -17.72 25.55 -9.66
C GLY A 209 -19.02 25.63 -8.86
N GLY A 210 -19.68 24.48 -8.67
CA GLY A 210 -20.89 24.31 -7.87
C GLY A 210 -22.05 23.65 -8.62
N VAL A 211 -23.02 23.11 -7.87
CA VAL A 211 -24.16 22.33 -8.41
C VAL A 211 -25.00 23.14 -9.40
N LEU A 212 -25.21 24.44 -9.13
CA LEU A 212 -26.02 25.33 -9.98
C LEU A 212 -25.37 25.65 -11.33
N LYS A 213 -24.07 25.38 -11.49
CA LYS A 213 -23.30 25.67 -12.70
C LYS A 213 -23.09 24.43 -13.57
N VAL A 214 -23.60 23.27 -13.16
CA VAL A 214 -23.51 22.05 -13.95
C VAL A 214 -24.44 22.17 -15.16
N PRO A 215 -23.94 22.04 -16.41
CA PRO A 215 -24.76 22.19 -17.60
C PRO A 215 -25.74 21.01 -17.73
N LEU A 216 -27.02 21.33 -17.94
CA LEU A 216 -28.08 20.35 -18.21
C LEU A 216 -28.07 19.95 -19.68
N THR A 217 -27.23 18.98 -20.04
CA THR A 217 -27.14 18.46 -21.40
C THR A 217 -28.31 17.51 -21.71
N LYS A 218 -28.66 17.38 -22.99
CA LYS A 218 -29.71 16.44 -23.45
C LYS A 218 -29.36 14.98 -23.09
N GLU A 219 -28.08 14.63 -23.12
CA GLU A 219 -27.56 13.32 -22.73
C GLU A 219 -27.78 13.04 -21.24
N LEU A 220 -27.51 14.03 -20.37
CA LEU A 220 -27.76 13.91 -18.94
C LEU A 220 -29.25 13.68 -18.66
N MET A 221 -30.12 14.42 -19.34
CA MET A 221 -31.58 14.26 -19.21
C MET A 221 -32.06 12.88 -19.69
N ALA A 222 -31.52 12.36 -20.79
CA ALA A 222 -31.82 11.02 -21.30
C ALA A 222 -31.30 9.92 -20.36
N SER A 223 -30.13 10.11 -19.76
CA SER A 223 -29.56 9.21 -18.75
C SER A 223 -30.46 9.14 -17.51
N VAL A 224 -30.91 10.28 -16.98
CA VAL A 224 -31.83 10.34 -15.84
C VAL A 224 -33.18 9.67 -16.17
N ALA A 225 -33.73 9.92 -17.37
CA ALA A 225 -34.99 9.32 -17.80
C ALA A 225 -34.92 7.78 -17.86
N SER A 226 -33.77 7.22 -18.24
CA SER A 226 -33.55 5.77 -18.35
C SER A 226 -33.02 5.11 -17.07
N ALA A 227 -32.59 5.89 -16.07
CA ALA A 227 -31.92 5.40 -14.85
C ALA A 227 -32.72 4.33 -14.10
N ARG A 228 -34.05 4.51 -13.97
CA ARG A 228 -34.92 3.52 -13.29
C ARG A 228 -34.98 2.18 -14.04
N SER A 229 -35.01 2.23 -15.37
CA SER A 229 -35.01 1.03 -16.21
C SER A 229 -33.66 0.30 -16.11
N GLN A 230 -32.57 1.05 -16.22
CA GLN A 230 -31.21 0.51 -16.07
C GLN A 230 -31.00 -0.12 -14.67
N TYR A 231 -31.52 0.52 -13.61
CA TYR A 231 -31.45 -0.03 -12.27
C TYR A 231 -32.22 -1.35 -12.12
N ARG A 232 -33.39 -1.48 -12.76
CA ARG A 232 -34.13 -2.75 -12.78
C ARG A 232 -33.35 -3.86 -13.48
N ILE A 233 -32.75 -3.55 -14.64
CA ILE A 233 -31.91 -4.50 -15.38
C ILE A 233 -30.73 -4.94 -14.51
N TYR A 234 -30.05 -4.00 -13.87
CA TYR A 234 -28.96 -4.30 -12.92
C TYR A 234 -29.41 -5.25 -11.79
N LEU A 235 -30.58 -5.01 -11.18
CA LEU A 235 -31.11 -5.89 -10.13
C LEU A 235 -31.44 -7.30 -10.64
N GLU A 236 -31.96 -7.42 -11.86
CA GLU A 236 -32.22 -8.71 -12.50
C GLU A 236 -30.91 -9.46 -12.79
N ASP A 237 -29.89 -8.76 -13.28
CA ASP A 237 -28.58 -9.34 -13.53
C ASP A 237 -27.89 -9.79 -12.24
N GLU A 238 -27.96 -8.99 -11.16
CA GLU A 238 -27.42 -9.40 -9.85
C GLU A 238 -28.15 -10.61 -9.28
N ARG A 239 -29.47 -10.72 -9.48
CA ARG A 239 -30.22 -11.94 -9.11
C ARG A 239 -29.76 -13.15 -9.92
N LYS A 240 -29.61 -13.01 -11.24
CA LYS A 240 -29.13 -14.09 -12.12
C LYS A 240 -27.72 -14.54 -11.75
N LYS A 241 -26.81 -13.60 -11.45
CA LYS A 241 -25.43 -13.91 -10.98
C LYS A 241 -25.44 -14.69 -9.66
N LYS A 242 -26.28 -14.31 -8.70
CA LYS A 242 -26.40 -15.04 -7.43
C LYS A 242 -26.95 -16.45 -7.62
N GLN A 243 -27.94 -16.60 -8.50
CA GLN A 243 -28.51 -17.90 -8.84
C GLN A 243 -27.49 -18.79 -9.55
N SER A 244 -26.78 -18.27 -10.56
CA SER A 244 -25.75 -19.02 -11.28
C SER A 244 -24.55 -19.37 -10.41
N ALA A 245 -24.13 -18.48 -9.49
CA ALA A 245 -23.08 -18.78 -8.52
C ALA A 245 -23.50 -19.91 -7.57
N THR A 246 -24.74 -19.87 -7.05
CA THR A 246 -25.27 -20.93 -6.17
C THR A 246 -25.37 -22.26 -6.91
N GLN A 247 -25.85 -22.26 -8.16
CA GLN A 247 -25.90 -23.46 -9.00
C GLN A 247 -24.50 -23.98 -9.34
N GLY A 248 -23.56 -23.10 -9.62
CA GLY A 248 -22.15 -23.43 -9.86
C GLY A 248 -21.48 -24.09 -8.65
N LEU A 249 -21.72 -23.58 -7.44
CA LEU A 249 -21.24 -24.18 -6.18
C LEU A 249 -21.82 -25.59 -5.99
N LYS A 250 -23.13 -25.78 -6.19
CA LYS A 250 -23.76 -27.10 -6.09
C LYS A 250 -23.16 -28.07 -7.11
N ARG A 251 -22.96 -27.64 -8.36
CA ARG A 251 -22.36 -28.46 -9.41
C ARG A 251 -20.92 -28.84 -9.06
N LYS A 252 -20.13 -27.90 -8.54
CA LYS A 252 -18.75 -28.14 -8.11
C LYS A 252 -18.68 -29.15 -6.97
N ALA A 253 -19.54 -29.03 -5.96
CA ALA A 253 -19.61 -29.97 -4.85
C ALA A 253 -19.94 -31.40 -5.32
N VAL A 254 -20.93 -31.55 -6.21
CA VAL A 254 -21.27 -32.88 -6.78
C VAL A 254 -20.12 -33.42 -7.64
N GLN A 255 -19.39 -32.55 -8.33
CA GLN A 255 -18.23 -32.95 -9.13
C GLN A 255 -17.03 -33.40 -8.27
N GLU A 256 -16.77 -32.71 -7.15
CA GLU A 256 -15.74 -33.12 -6.17
C GLU A 256 -16.10 -34.48 -5.55
N GLU A 257 -17.34 -34.67 -5.09
CA GLU A 257 -17.81 -35.97 -4.58
C GLU A 257 -17.70 -37.10 -5.62
N MET A 258 -17.94 -36.78 -6.90
CA MET A 258 -17.78 -37.72 -8.01
C MET A 258 -16.32 -38.15 -8.20
N GLU A 259 -15.37 -37.23 -8.09
CA GLU A 259 -13.94 -37.56 -8.18
C GLU A 259 -13.49 -38.41 -6.99
N ASP A 260 -13.96 -38.12 -5.79
CA ASP A 260 -13.69 -38.94 -4.59
C ASP A 260 -14.21 -40.37 -4.76
N LEU A 261 -15.43 -40.52 -5.27
CA LEU A 261 -16.01 -41.83 -5.55
C LEU A 261 -15.27 -42.58 -6.67
N LYS A 262 -14.74 -41.88 -7.70
CA LYS A 262 -13.91 -42.51 -8.75
C LYS A 262 -12.59 -43.02 -8.18
N THR A 263 -11.94 -42.24 -7.32
CA THR A 263 -10.72 -42.65 -6.61
C THR A 263 -11.02 -43.85 -5.71
N LYS A 264 -12.11 -43.82 -4.94
CA LYS A 264 -12.55 -44.94 -4.11
C LYS A 264 -12.79 -46.21 -4.95
N ARG A 265 -13.44 -46.08 -6.11
CA ARG A 265 -13.65 -47.19 -7.05
C ARG A 265 -12.33 -47.79 -7.51
N LEU A 266 -11.36 -46.96 -7.93
CA LEU A 266 -10.04 -47.44 -8.36
C LEU A 266 -9.32 -48.23 -7.26
N VAL A 267 -9.26 -47.67 -6.04
CA VAL A 267 -8.62 -48.32 -4.89
C VAL A 267 -9.32 -49.64 -4.55
N LEU A 268 -10.66 -49.67 -4.52
CA LEU A 268 -11.41 -50.89 -4.24
C LEU A 268 -11.16 -51.96 -5.30
N THR A 269 -11.10 -51.59 -6.58
CA THR A 269 -10.78 -52.52 -7.67
C THR A 269 -9.38 -53.12 -7.50
N GLU A 270 -8.37 -52.30 -7.21
CA GLU A 270 -7.00 -52.79 -6.95
C GLU A 270 -6.92 -53.71 -5.73
N VAL A 271 -7.61 -53.36 -4.63
CA VAL A 271 -7.68 -54.17 -3.42
C VAL A 271 -8.39 -55.51 -3.68
N CYS A 272 -9.47 -55.52 -4.45
CA CYS A 272 -10.12 -56.78 -4.84
C CYS A 272 -9.16 -57.67 -5.64
N HIS A 273 -8.44 -57.08 -6.59
CA HIS A 273 -7.49 -57.82 -7.42
C HIS A 273 -6.30 -58.36 -6.61
N SER A 274 -5.76 -57.60 -5.66
CA SER A 274 -4.66 -58.08 -4.81
C SER A 274 -5.11 -59.18 -3.85
N LEU A 275 -6.24 -59.01 -3.16
CA LEU A 275 -6.81 -60.03 -2.28
C LEU A 275 -7.13 -61.33 -3.03
N GLN A 276 -7.63 -61.22 -4.26
CA GLN A 276 -7.89 -62.38 -5.11
C GLN A 276 -6.59 -63.11 -5.46
N ARG A 277 -5.57 -62.38 -5.93
CA ARG A 277 -4.25 -62.92 -6.27
C ARG A 277 -3.60 -63.63 -5.08
N ASP A 278 -3.61 -62.99 -3.90
CA ASP A 278 -3.03 -63.56 -2.68
C ASP A 278 -3.79 -64.81 -2.21
N ALA A 279 -5.13 -64.81 -2.35
CA ALA A 279 -5.95 -65.96 -2.03
C ALA A 279 -5.68 -67.15 -2.98
N ASP A 280 -5.49 -66.88 -4.27
CA ASP A 280 -5.18 -67.88 -5.29
C ASP A 280 -3.76 -68.46 -5.07
N GLN A 281 -2.76 -67.62 -4.78
CA GLN A 281 -1.41 -68.08 -4.42
C GLN A 281 -1.39 -68.97 -3.17
N LEU A 282 -2.15 -68.61 -2.13
CA LEU A 282 -2.25 -69.44 -0.93
C LEU A 282 -2.97 -70.77 -1.17
N ALA A 283 -3.92 -70.80 -2.11
CA ALA A 283 -4.58 -72.04 -2.51
C ALA A 283 -3.62 -72.96 -3.27
N GLU A 284 -2.87 -72.42 -4.24
CA GLU A 284 -1.84 -73.14 -5.00
C GLU A 284 -0.73 -73.68 -4.09
N GLN A 285 -0.24 -72.88 -3.13
CA GLN A 285 0.74 -73.33 -2.14
C GLN A 285 0.22 -74.45 -1.23
N ALA A 286 -1.10 -74.57 -1.05
CA ALA A 286 -1.69 -75.62 -0.23
C ALA A 286 -1.71 -76.98 -0.95
N GLU A 287 -1.80 -76.99 -2.28
CA GLU A 287 -1.81 -78.23 -3.09
C GLU A 287 -0.52 -79.04 -2.93
N GLY A 288 0.62 -78.37 -2.71
CA GLY A 288 1.93 -78.99 -2.49
C GLY A 288 2.24 -79.41 -1.04
N LYS A 289 1.31 -79.27 -0.09
CA LYS A 289 1.53 -79.51 1.35
C LYS A 289 0.50 -80.48 1.92
N SER A 290 0.85 -81.18 3.00
CA SER A 290 -0.02 -82.21 3.62
C SER A 290 -0.30 -81.91 5.09
N GLY A 291 -1.42 -82.40 5.63
CA GLY A 291 -1.73 -82.34 7.05
C GLY A 291 -2.12 -80.94 7.55
N SER A 292 -1.65 -80.56 8.74
CA SER A 292 -2.06 -79.32 9.42
C SER A 292 -1.69 -78.05 8.65
N LEU A 293 -0.56 -78.07 7.93
CA LEU A 293 -0.05 -76.91 7.18
C LEU A 293 -0.92 -76.59 5.96
N MET A 294 -1.44 -77.62 5.27
CA MET A 294 -2.42 -77.46 4.19
C MET A 294 -3.70 -76.81 4.72
N ALA A 295 -4.26 -77.33 5.81
CA ALA A 295 -5.48 -76.81 6.41
C ALA A 295 -5.35 -75.32 6.83
N GLN A 296 -4.17 -74.92 7.35
CA GLN A 296 -3.89 -73.53 7.70
C GLN A 296 -3.87 -72.60 6.47
N LEU A 297 -3.24 -73.02 5.37
CA LEU A 297 -3.17 -72.23 4.14
C LEU A 297 -4.54 -72.06 3.48
N ILE A 298 -5.34 -73.12 3.44
CA ILE A 298 -6.73 -73.06 2.95
C ILE A 298 -7.58 -72.13 3.81
N THR A 299 -7.44 -72.20 5.14
CA THR A 299 -8.16 -71.30 6.05
C THR A 299 -7.80 -69.83 5.79
N LYS A 300 -6.51 -69.53 5.58
CA LYS A 300 -6.05 -68.17 5.22
C LYS A 300 -6.59 -67.74 3.86
N SER A 301 -6.51 -68.59 2.84
CA SER A 301 -7.08 -68.33 1.50
C SER A 301 -8.57 -67.99 1.57
N ASN A 302 -9.35 -68.80 2.28
CA ASN A 302 -10.80 -68.57 2.46
C ASN A 302 -11.10 -67.25 3.19
N SER A 303 -10.26 -66.87 4.17
CA SER A 303 -10.38 -65.57 4.85
C SER A 303 -10.16 -64.38 3.89
N LEU A 304 -9.24 -64.51 2.94
CA LEU A 304 -8.98 -63.48 1.92
C LEU A 304 -10.10 -63.45 0.88
N ARG A 305 -10.62 -64.60 0.44
CA ARG A 305 -11.78 -64.67 -0.46
C ARG A 305 -13.02 -64.02 0.15
N ARG A 306 -13.27 -64.22 1.45
CA ARG A 306 -14.37 -63.56 2.17
C ARG A 306 -14.20 -62.04 2.17
N ARG A 307 -13.01 -61.55 2.51
CA ARG A 307 -12.68 -60.10 2.47
C ARG A 307 -12.79 -59.52 1.05
N CYS A 308 -12.36 -60.27 0.03
CA CYS A 308 -12.51 -59.89 -1.37
C CYS A 308 -13.98 -59.70 -1.73
N LYS A 309 -14.85 -60.65 -1.35
CA LYS A 309 -16.30 -60.57 -1.57
C LYS A 309 -16.95 -59.37 -0.86
N GLU A 310 -16.52 -59.05 0.36
CA GLU A 310 -16.97 -57.86 1.09
C GLU A 310 -16.57 -56.57 0.34
N LYS A 311 -15.34 -56.51 -0.18
CA LYS A 311 -14.85 -55.35 -0.95
C LYS A 311 -15.51 -55.23 -2.33
N GLN A 312 -15.87 -56.33 -2.97
CA GLN A 312 -16.66 -56.34 -4.21
C GLN A 312 -18.07 -55.79 -3.99
N ASN A 313 -18.71 -56.10 -2.86
CA ASN A 313 -20.00 -55.51 -2.52
C ASN A 313 -19.89 -53.99 -2.30
N GLU A 314 -18.82 -53.55 -1.62
CA GLU A 314 -18.54 -52.11 -1.43
C GLU A 314 -18.27 -51.40 -2.77
N LEU A 315 -17.58 -52.08 -3.70
CA LEU A 315 -17.34 -51.57 -5.06
C LEU A 315 -18.67 -51.40 -5.82
N ALA A 316 -19.55 -52.40 -5.81
CA ALA A 316 -20.85 -52.32 -6.45
C ALA A 316 -21.71 -51.17 -5.88
N GLN A 317 -21.71 -50.98 -4.56
CA GLN A 317 -22.37 -49.83 -3.93
C GLN A 317 -21.77 -48.50 -4.41
N THR A 318 -20.45 -48.41 -4.49
CA THR A 318 -19.74 -47.21 -4.97
C THR A 318 -20.09 -46.91 -6.43
N GLU A 319 -20.23 -47.92 -7.29
CA GLU A 319 -20.66 -47.77 -8.69
C GLU A 319 -22.11 -47.28 -8.81
N THR A 320 -23.04 -47.81 -8.02
CA THR A 320 -24.43 -47.30 -8.00
C THR A 320 -24.51 -45.84 -7.56
N LEU A 321 -23.67 -45.43 -6.59
CA LEU A 321 -23.58 -44.03 -6.16
C LEU A 321 -23.00 -43.15 -7.25
N LEU A 322 -21.95 -43.59 -7.96
CA LEU A 322 -21.38 -42.89 -9.11
C LEU A 322 -22.41 -42.67 -10.22
N ASP A 323 -23.22 -43.67 -10.54
CA ASP A 323 -24.27 -43.55 -11.55
C ASP A 323 -25.36 -42.57 -11.12
N SER A 324 -25.77 -42.61 -9.85
CA SER A 324 -26.75 -41.67 -9.30
C SER A 324 -26.24 -40.21 -9.37
N LYS A 325 -24.96 -39.99 -9.03
CA LYS A 325 -24.32 -38.67 -9.04
C LYS A 325 -24.07 -38.16 -10.46
N SER A 326 -23.73 -39.06 -11.38
CA SER A 326 -23.64 -38.80 -12.83
C SER A 326 -24.98 -38.36 -13.41
N ASN A 327 -26.07 -38.99 -13.02
CA ASN A 327 -27.42 -38.60 -13.45
C ASN A 327 -27.84 -37.25 -12.86
N MET A 328 -27.54 -36.99 -11.59
CA MET A 328 -27.77 -35.67 -10.99
C MET A 328 -27.04 -34.55 -11.74
N LEU A 329 -25.77 -34.76 -12.12
CA LEU A 329 -25.01 -33.79 -12.93
C LEU A 329 -25.63 -33.52 -14.30
N ARG A 330 -26.18 -34.55 -14.96
CA ARG A 330 -26.87 -34.39 -16.25
C ARG A 330 -28.15 -33.55 -16.15
N HIS A 331 -28.88 -33.68 -15.04
CA HIS A 331 -30.10 -32.91 -14.79
C HIS A 331 -29.87 -31.51 -14.19
N MET A 332 -28.61 -31.19 -13.82
CA MET A 332 -28.22 -29.85 -13.34
C MET A 332 -27.73 -28.92 -14.47
N SER A 333 -27.66 -29.41 -15.71
CA SER A 333 -27.35 -28.64 -16.92
C SER A 333 -28.55 -27.87 -17.44
#